data_AF-A0A1D6IJU5-F1
#
_entry.id   AF-A0A1D6IJU5-F1
#
_cell.length_a   1.000
_cell.length_b   1.000
_cell.length_c   1.000
_cell.angle_alpha   90.00
_cell.angle_beta   90.00
_cell.angle_gamma   90.00
#
_symmetry.space_group_name_H-M   'P 1'
#
loop_
_entity.id
_entity.type
_entity.pdbx_description
1 polymer ?
#
loop_
_entity_poly.entity_id
_entity_poly.type
_entity_poly.pdbx_seq_one_letter_code
_entity_poly.pdbx_strand_id
1 'polypeptide(L)'
;MRTMVKEQQKSSRRYGVIKCDPLVRQGLDRTAKHMVIPYMPMLIPPICWTGYDKGAHLFLPSYVMRTHGARQQRDAVKRAPREQMQFVFEALNTLGSTKWRVNKRVLSIVDRIWSNGGRLADLVDRTDVPVPEKPDTEDETLLKNWKWHLRAAKKKNSERHSQRCDVELKLAVARKMKDEEGFYYPHNLDFRGRAYPMHPYLNHLGSDLCRGVLEFAEGRPLGKSGLRWLKIHLANLYAAGVDKLSYDGRIAFAENHLEEIFDSADRPLEGRRWWLGAEDPFQCLAVCMNLTEALRSSSPETTISHIPVHQDGSCNGLQHYAALGKDKLGAIAVNLVAGEKPADVYTGIANRVMEIMRMDAQKDPSVEPDAARARLIVDQVDRKLVKQTVMTSVYGVTYIGAREQIRRRLKERGVIPNDSELFGASCYAAKVTLTALGEMFQAARSIMNWLGDCAKVIACENEPVRWTTPLGLPVVQPYRKLGRHLIKTSLQVLTLQRETDKVMVKRQRTAFPPNFVHSLDGSHMMMTAVACKRQGLNFAGVHDSYWTHASDVDTMNKILREKFVELYDTPILENLLESFEKSFPKLKFPPLPERGDFDMKEVLESTYFFN
;
A
#
# COMPACT_ATOMS: atom_id res chain seq x y z
N MET A 1 29.52 13.01 -21.88
CA MET A 1 29.07 11.68 -21.38
C MET A 1 30.24 11.00 -20.69
N ARG A 2 30.05 10.39 -19.51
CA ARG A 2 31.12 9.66 -18.81
C ARG A 2 30.66 8.22 -18.60
N THR A 3 31.51 7.26 -18.94
CA THR A 3 31.26 5.86 -18.66
C THR A 3 31.46 5.60 -17.17
N MET A 4 30.41 5.16 -16.47
CA MET A 4 30.51 4.81 -15.05
C MET A 4 30.61 3.30 -14.87
N VAL A 5 31.47 2.88 -13.93
CA VAL A 5 31.58 1.50 -13.46
C VAL A 5 30.83 1.41 -12.13
N LYS A 6 29.87 0.48 -12.02
CA LYS A 6 29.25 0.15 -10.72
C LYS A 6 30.09 -0.96 -10.08
N GLU A 7 30.90 -0.61 -9.08
CA GLU A 7 31.66 -1.58 -8.29
C GLU A 7 30.76 -2.28 -7.25
N GLN A 8 29.85 -3.14 -7.70
CA GLN A 8 29.26 -4.17 -6.84
C GLN A 8 29.05 -5.47 -7.64
N GLN A 9 29.85 -6.49 -7.30
CA GLN A 9 29.86 -7.91 -7.71
C GLN A 9 30.25 -8.26 -9.17
N LYS A 10 31.43 -8.92 -9.32
CA LYS A 10 31.96 -9.85 -10.36
C LYS A 10 31.64 -9.64 -11.86
N SER A 11 30.98 -8.57 -12.25
CA SER A 11 30.69 -8.18 -13.64
C SER A 11 30.62 -6.65 -13.69
N SER A 12 31.75 -5.99 -13.96
CA SER A 12 31.80 -4.54 -14.11
C SER A 12 31.03 -4.11 -15.36
N ARG A 13 29.72 -3.85 -15.22
CA ARG A 13 28.88 -3.37 -16.33
C ARG A 13 29.06 -1.87 -16.50
N ARG A 14 29.58 -1.46 -17.65
CA ARG A 14 29.65 -0.06 -18.10
C ARG A 14 28.30 0.34 -18.70
N TYR A 15 27.75 1.47 -18.29
CA TYR A 15 26.54 2.05 -18.88
C TYR A 15 26.79 3.54 -19.20
N GLY A 16 26.20 4.00 -20.30
CA GLY A 16 26.19 5.42 -20.65
C GLY A 16 25.24 6.17 -19.72
N VAL A 17 25.71 7.28 -19.16
CA VAL A 17 24.89 8.18 -18.34
C VAL A 17 24.99 9.59 -18.93
N ILE A 18 23.83 10.20 -19.16
CA ILE A 18 23.75 11.63 -19.41
C ILE A 18 23.89 12.32 -18.06
N LYS A 19 24.97 13.09 -17.90
CA LYS A 19 25.25 13.85 -16.69
C LYS A 19 25.34 15.32 -17.07
N CYS A 20 24.62 16.16 -16.33
CA CYS A 20 24.75 17.61 -16.42
C CYS A 20 26.17 18.04 -16.04
N ASP A 21 26.72 19.01 -16.76
CA ASP A 21 28.01 19.59 -16.44
C ASP A 21 27.98 20.17 -15.00
N PRO A 22 29.03 19.96 -14.18
CA PRO A 22 29.06 20.49 -12.81
C PRO A 22 28.84 21.99 -12.71
N LEU A 23 29.31 22.79 -13.68
CA LEU A 23 29.13 24.24 -13.70
C LEU A 23 27.67 24.63 -13.95
N VAL A 24 27.02 23.95 -14.90
CA VAL A 24 25.59 24.12 -15.17
C VAL A 24 24.77 23.70 -13.93
N ARG A 25 25.15 22.59 -13.30
CA ARG A 25 24.50 22.11 -12.07
C ARG A 25 24.66 23.07 -10.89
N GLN A 26 25.76 23.83 -10.81
CA GLN A 26 25.97 24.80 -9.74
C GLN A 26 25.05 26.02 -9.87
N GLY A 27 24.71 26.43 -11.11
CA GLY A 27 23.78 27.53 -11.38
C GLY A 27 22.30 27.15 -11.31
N LEU A 28 21.96 25.85 -11.25
CA LEU A 28 20.58 25.38 -11.14
C LEU A 28 20.14 25.27 -9.68
N ASP A 29 18.91 25.70 -9.41
CA ASP A 29 18.28 25.42 -8.12
C ASP A 29 18.27 23.89 -7.88
N ARG A 30 18.67 23.49 -6.67
CA ARG A 30 18.70 22.08 -6.27
C ARG A 30 17.30 21.54 -5.95
N THR A 31 16.26 22.34 -6.10
CA THR A 31 14.87 21.95 -5.85
C THR A 31 14.16 21.53 -7.13
N ALA A 32 13.11 20.71 -6.99
CA ALA A 32 12.22 20.31 -8.08
C ALA A 32 11.16 21.37 -8.42
N LYS A 33 11.27 22.58 -7.86
CA LYS A 33 10.25 23.64 -7.90
C LYS A 33 9.85 24.07 -9.32
N HIS A 34 10.78 24.00 -10.26
CA HIS A 34 10.57 24.44 -11.65
C HIS A 34 10.32 23.28 -12.62
N MET A 35 10.12 22.05 -12.12
CA MET A 35 9.88 20.91 -12.98
C MET A 35 8.49 21.01 -13.62
N VAL A 36 8.42 20.90 -14.94
CA VAL A 36 7.15 20.86 -15.67
C VAL A 36 6.43 19.55 -15.36
N ILE A 37 5.18 19.64 -14.90
CA ILE A 37 4.33 18.49 -14.58
C ILE A 37 3.30 18.35 -15.71
N PRO A 38 3.48 17.39 -16.65
CA PRO A 38 2.63 17.29 -17.84
C PRO A 38 1.20 16.83 -17.53
N TYR A 39 1.02 15.90 -16.60
CA TYR A 39 -0.28 15.37 -16.21
C TYR A 39 -0.76 16.05 -14.93
N MET A 40 -1.24 17.30 -15.00
CA MET A 40 -1.90 17.96 -13.86
C MET A 40 -3.28 17.35 -13.58
N PRO A 41 -3.83 17.49 -12.36
CA PRO A 41 -5.22 17.10 -12.08
C PRO A 41 -6.19 17.82 -13.03
N MET A 42 -7.28 17.16 -13.40
CA MET A 42 -8.24 17.71 -14.38
C MET A 42 -9.20 18.67 -13.69
N LEU A 43 -9.39 19.87 -14.25
CA LEU A 43 -10.37 20.85 -13.71
C LEU A 43 -11.82 20.50 -14.07
N ILE A 44 -12.01 19.63 -15.05
CA ILE A 44 -13.32 19.11 -15.48
C ILE A 44 -13.35 17.58 -15.34
N PRO A 45 -14.55 16.97 -15.28
CA PRO A 45 -14.67 15.52 -15.20
C PRO A 45 -13.88 14.78 -16.30
N PRO A 46 -13.19 13.67 -15.99
CA PRO A 46 -12.48 12.87 -16.99
C PRO A 46 -13.41 12.27 -18.04
N ILE A 47 -12.87 12.01 -19.23
CA ILE A 47 -13.59 11.27 -20.28
C ILE A 47 -13.84 9.84 -19.79
N CYS A 48 -15.07 9.36 -19.93
CA CYS A 48 -15.42 7.99 -19.62
C CYS A 48 -14.61 6.99 -20.46
N TRP A 49 -14.08 5.95 -19.80
CA TRP A 49 -13.46 4.82 -20.45
C TRP A 49 -14.45 4.08 -21.35
N THR A 50 -14.03 3.83 -22.59
CA THR A 50 -14.79 3.05 -23.59
C THR A 50 -13.94 2.00 -24.30
N GLY A 51 -12.63 1.94 -23.99
CA GLY A 51 -11.68 1.02 -24.57
C GLY A 51 -10.28 1.17 -23.96
N TYR A 52 -9.30 0.43 -24.50
CA TYR A 52 -7.94 0.37 -23.94
C TYR A 52 -7.22 1.73 -23.89
N ASP A 53 -7.32 2.51 -24.96
CA ASP A 53 -6.70 3.83 -25.16
C ASP A 53 -7.73 4.94 -25.37
N LYS A 54 -8.96 4.73 -24.87
CA LYS A 54 -10.11 5.65 -25.03
C LYS A 54 -10.74 5.97 -23.68
N GLY A 55 -10.34 7.08 -23.07
CA GLY A 55 -10.85 7.58 -21.78
C GLY A 55 -9.82 8.41 -21.02
N ALA A 56 -10.17 8.79 -19.79
CA ALA A 56 -9.38 9.61 -18.87
C ALA A 56 -9.13 11.05 -19.36
N HIS A 57 -7.93 11.39 -19.85
CA HIS A 57 -7.60 12.76 -20.20
C HIS A 57 -8.19 13.17 -21.55
N LEU A 58 -8.46 14.47 -21.73
CA LEU A 58 -8.99 15.02 -23.00
C LEU A 58 -8.01 14.85 -24.17
N PHE A 59 -6.75 15.27 -23.96
CA PHE A 59 -5.75 15.35 -25.03
C PHE A 59 -4.51 14.49 -24.76
N LEU A 60 -4.24 14.16 -23.49
CA LEU A 60 -3.05 13.39 -23.13
C LEU A 60 -3.30 11.89 -23.35
N PRO A 61 -2.35 11.15 -23.94
CA PRO A 61 -2.45 9.71 -24.09
C PRO A 61 -2.72 9.04 -22.75
N SER A 62 -3.78 8.23 -22.73
CA SER A 62 -4.26 7.54 -21.54
C SER A 62 -4.53 6.09 -21.86
N TYR A 63 -4.14 5.20 -20.96
CA TYR A 63 -4.31 3.76 -21.12
C TYR A 63 -4.97 3.18 -19.88
N VAL A 64 -5.98 2.33 -20.08
CA VAL A 64 -6.76 1.72 -19.00
C VAL A 64 -5.89 0.82 -18.11
N MET A 65 -4.84 0.20 -18.67
CA MET A 65 -3.94 -0.70 -17.96
C MET A 65 -2.47 -0.29 -18.12
N ARG A 66 -1.75 -0.25 -17.00
CA ARG A 66 -0.29 -0.07 -16.92
C ARG A 66 0.42 -1.38 -17.27
N THR A 67 0.75 -1.54 -18.55
CA THR A 67 1.38 -2.78 -19.07
C THR A 67 2.91 -2.80 -18.92
N HIS A 68 3.54 -1.67 -18.62
CA HIS A 68 5.01 -1.55 -18.53
C HIS A 68 5.77 -2.12 -19.75
N GLY A 69 5.15 -2.08 -20.93
CA GLY A 69 5.71 -2.60 -22.18
C GLY A 69 5.35 -4.05 -22.50
N ALA A 70 4.71 -4.79 -21.59
CA ALA A 70 4.32 -6.19 -21.80
C ALA A 70 3.27 -6.31 -22.89
N ARG A 71 3.66 -6.90 -24.02
CA ARG A 71 2.82 -6.99 -25.22
C ARG A 71 1.55 -7.82 -24.98
N GLN A 72 1.68 -8.97 -24.32
CA GLN A 72 0.56 -9.89 -24.13
C GLN A 72 -0.55 -9.31 -23.25
N GLN A 73 -0.19 -8.49 -22.24
CA GLN A 73 -1.18 -7.79 -21.41
C GLN A 73 -1.96 -6.78 -22.25
N ARG A 74 -1.25 -5.97 -23.04
CA ARG A 74 -1.89 -5.01 -23.95
C ARG A 74 -2.81 -5.70 -24.94
N ASP A 75 -2.32 -6.78 -25.57
CA ASP A 75 -3.10 -7.51 -26.59
C ASP A 75 -4.32 -8.19 -25.97
N ALA A 76 -4.22 -8.72 -24.74
CA ALA A 76 -5.34 -9.33 -24.03
C ALA A 76 -6.46 -8.31 -23.74
N VAL A 77 -6.12 -7.13 -23.21
CA VAL A 77 -7.12 -6.09 -22.93
C VAL A 77 -7.70 -5.49 -24.21
N LYS A 78 -6.88 -5.30 -25.25
CA LYS A 78 -7.37 -4.77 -26.54
C LYS A 78 -8.33 -5.72 -27.26
N ARG A 79 -8.18 -7.04 -27.08
CA ARG A 79 -9.01 -8.05 -27.73
C ARG A 79 -10.26 -8.42 -26.93
N ALA A 80 -10.33 -8.07 -25.65
CA ALA A 80 -11.49 -8.35 -24.83
C ALA A 80 -12.73 -7.63 -25.39
N PRO A 81 -13.89 -8.30 -25.49
CA PRO A 81 -15.15 -7.66 -25.83
C PRO A 81 -15.45 -6.49 -24.90
N ARG A 82 -16.09 -5.45 -25.43
CA ARG A 82 -16.39 -4.24 -24.64
C ARG A 82 -17.37 -4.55 -23.51
N GLU A 83 -18.32 -5.44 -23.78
CA GLU A 83 -19.35 -5.91 -22.87
C GLU A 83 -18.71 -6.61 -21.66
N GLN A 84 -17.67 -7.41 -21.90
CA GLN A 84 -16.89 -8.07 -20.84
C GLN A 84 -16.19 -7.06 -19.92
N MET A 85 -15.73 -5.94 -20.46
CA MET A 85 -14.98 -4.91 -19.73
C MET A 85 -15.86 -3.79 -19.16
N GLN A 86 -17.17 -3.82 -19.41
CA GLN A 86 -18.06 -2.69 -19.13
C GLN A 86 -18.08 -2.30 -17.65
N PHE A 87 -18.12 -3.29 -16.75
CA PHE A 87 -18.10 -3.04 -15.32
C PHE A 87 -16.79 -2.38 -14.87
N VAL A 88 -15.65 -2.83 -15.42
CA VAL A 88 -14.33 -2.26 -15.12
C VAL A 88 -14.27 -0.80 -15.55
N PHE A 89 -14.80 -0.47 -16.73
CA PHE A 89 -14.88 0.92 -17.20
C PHE A 89 -15.80 1.76 -16.32
N GLU A 90 -16.98 1.26 -15.94
CA GLU A 90 -17.91 1.93 -15.02
C GLU A 90 -17.24 2.24 -13.68
N ALA A 91 -16.50 1.28 -13.11
CA ALA A 91 -15.79 1.46 -11.85
C ALA A 91 -14.68 2.51 -11.95
N LEU A 92 -13.86 2.49 -13.01
CA LEU A 92 -12.82 3.51 -13.22
C LEU A 92 -13.42 4.91 -13.44
N ASN A 93 -14.54 5.00 -14.15
CA ASN A 93 -15.26 6.25 -14.36
C ASN A 93 -15.83 6.77 -13.04
N THR A 94 -16.36 5.87 -12.21
CA THR A 94 -16.84 6.19 -10.86
C THR A 94 -15.73 6.79 -10.00
N LEU A 95 -14.58 6.10 -9.91
CA LEU A 95 -13.41 6.59 -9.18
C LEU A 95 -12.88 7.91 -9.74
N GLY A 96 -12.88 8.06 -11.06
CA GLY A 96 -12.46 9.29 -11.74
C GLY A 96 -13.40 10.47 -11.58
N SER A 97 -14.67 10.21 -11.25
CA SER A 97 -15.71 11.23 -11.07
C SER A 97 -15.69 11.91 -9.70
N THR A 98 -14.93 11.39 -8.73
CA THR A 98 -14.83 11.99 -7.40
C THR A 98 -14.09 13.31 -7.49
N LYS A 99 -14.78 14.40 -7.12
CA LYS A 99 -14.24 15.77 -7.13
C LYS A 99 -13.50 16.05 -5.83
N TRP A 100 -12.25 16.46 -5.94
CA TRP A 100 -11.35 16.80 -4.83
C TRP A 100 -11.09 18.30 -4.77
N ARG A 101 -10.74 18.81 -3.59
CA ARG A 101 -10.18 20.15 -3.44
C ARG A 101 -9.02 20.13 -2.45
N VAL A 102 -8.28 21.23 -2.39
CA VAL A 102 -7.21 21.43 -1.41
C VAL A 102 -7.79 21.93 -0.08
N ASN A 103 -7.49 21.24 1.01
CA ASN A 103 -7.70 21.74 2.36
C ASN A 103 -6.70 22.89 2.62
N LYS A 104 -7.16 24.13 2.43
CA LYS A 104 -6.35 25.34 2.54
C LYS A 104 -5.77 25.53 3.95
N ARG A 105 -6.50 25.11 4.99
CA ARG A 105 -6.07 25.25 6.39
C ARG A 105 -4.87 24.35 6.66
N VAL A 106 -4.95 23.07 6.29
CA VAL A 106 -3.83 22.13 6.44
C VAL A 106 -2.66 22.51 5.53
N LEU A 107 -2.91 22.88 4.27
CA LEU A 107 -1.84 23.34 3.36
C LEU A 107 -1.06 24.52 3.94
N SER A 108 -1.74 25.49 4.56
CA SER A 108 -1.09 26.63 5.21
C SER A 108 -0.14 26.18 6.33
N ILE A 109 -0.55 25.23 7.17
CA ILE A 109 0.29 24.68 8.24
C ILE A 109 1.49 23.93 7.67
N VAL A 110 1.27 23.10 6.64
CA VAL A 110 2.36 22.40 5.93
C VAL A 110 3.36 23.40 5.36
N ASP A 111 2.89 24.45 4.69
CA ASP A 111 3.76 25.47 4.09
C ASP A 111 4.59 26.20 5.16
N ARG A 112 4.00 26.49 6.34
CA ARG A 112 4.73 27.07 7.48
C ARG A 112 5.80 26.13 8.02
N ILE A 113 5.47 24.84 8.25
CA ILE A 113 6.44 23.84 8.70
C ILE A 113 7.58 23.70 7.68
N TRP A 114 7.23 23.62 6.40
CA TRP A 114 8.19 23.45 5.32
C TRP A 114 9.09 24.67 5.14
N SER A 115 8.56 25.89 5.31
CA SER A 115 9.35 27.12 5.26
C SER A 115 10.32 27.23 6.45
N ASN A 116 9.97 26.65 7.60
CA ASN A 116 10.77 26.62 8.83
C ASN A 116 11.76 25.45 8.92
N GLY A 117 12.08 24.79 7.80
CA GLY A 117 13.11 23.76 7.73
C GLY A 117 12.60 22.31 7.71
N GLY A 118 11.29 22.07 7.77
CA GLY A 118 10.72 20.72 7.87
C GLY A 118 10.89 20.10 9.26
N ARG A 119 11.08 18.78 9.34
CA ARG A 119 11.36 17.98 10.56
C ARG A 119 10.17 17.72 11.50
N LEU A 120 8.99 18.23 11.19
CA LEU A 120 7.76 17.99 11.95
C LEU A 120 6.78 17.18 11.09
N ALA A 121 5.95 16.34 11.74
CA ALA A 121 4.95 15.50 11.07
C ALA A 121 5.53 14.72 9.88
N ASP A 122 6.65 14.03 10.12
CA ASP A 122 7.41 13.24 9.13
C ASP A 122 7.90 13.99 7.88
N LEU A 123 7.80 15.31 7.84
CA LEU A 123 8.43 16.09 6.78
C LEU A 123 9.96 16.02 6.89
N VAL A 124 10.60 15.70 5.77
CA VAL A 124 12.06 15.59 5.68
C VAL A 124 12.74 16.91 6.06
N ASP A 125 13.91 16.79 6.68
CA ASP A 125 14.80 17.91 6.97
C ASP A 125 15.30 18.58 5.69
N ARG A 126 15.14 19.91 5.63
CA ARG A 126 15.62 20.72 4.50
C ARG A 126 17.14 20.81 4.42
N THR A 127 17.82 20.51 5.52
CA THR A 127 19.28 20.56 5.60
C THR A 127 19.93 19.19 5.40
N ASP A 128 21.13 19.20 4.85
CA ASP A 128 21.97 18.01 4.76
C ASP A 128 22.65 17.74 6.11
N VAL A 129 22.84 16.47 6.46
CA VAL A 129 23.71 16.13 7.58
C VAL A 129 25.16 16.50 7.24
N PRO A 130 25.95 16.98 8.22
CA PRO A 130 27.36 17.25 8.02
C PRO A 130 28.10 16.03 7.48
N VAL A 131 28.97 16.26 6.52
CA VAL A 131 29.85 15.22 5.97
C VAL A 131 31.13 15.23 6.80
N PRO A 132 31.56 14.08 7.35
CA PRO A 132 32.75 14.04 8.20
C PRO A 132 34.00 14.42 7.40
N GLU A 133 34.80 15.31 7.96
CA GLU A 133 36.09 15.72 7.41
C GLU A 133 37.07 14.54 7.42
N LYS A 134 37.98 14.53 6.44
CA LYS A 134 39.00 13.49 6.36
C LYS A 134 39.95 13.68 7.53
N PRO A 135 40.14 12.68 8.42
CA PRO A 135 41.10 12.80 9.50
C PRO A 135 42.51 12.87 8.93
N ASP A 136 43.35 13.70 9.53
CA ASP A 136 44.77 13.81 9.20
C ASP A 136 45.55 12.71 9.92
N THR A 137 45.49 11.50 9.38
CA THR A 137 46.12 10.30 9.94
C THR A 137 46.37 9.26 8.86
N GLU A 138 47.43 8.47 9.02
CA GLU A 138 47.72 7.30 8.20
C GLU A 138 47.09 6.00 8.74
N ASP A 139 46.47 6.05 9.93
CA ASP A 139 45.83 4.88 10.54
C ASP A 139 44.70 4.32 9.65
N GLU A 140 44.90 3.11 9.12
CA GLU A 140 43.95 2.44 8.24
C GLU A 140 42.58 2.20 8.89
N THR A 141 42.53 1.97 10.20
CA THR A 141 41.29 1.71 10.93
C THR A 141 40.46 2.99 11.06
N LEU A 142 41.10 4.11 11.40
CA LEU A 142 40.47 5.43 11.45
C LEU A 142 40.02 5.88 10.06
N LEU A 143 40.83 5.66 9.03
CA LEU A 143 40.46 5.95 7.64
C LEU A 143 39.30 5.08 7.15
N LYS A 144 39.24 3.81 7.56
CA LYS A 144 38.13 2.89 7.23
C LYS A 144 36.84 3.33 7.91
N ASN A 145 36.90 3.68 9.19
CA ASN A 145 35.76 4.21 9.95
C ASN A 145 35.27 5.52 9.35
N TRP A 146 36.18 6.46 9.02
CA TRP A 146 35.84 7.69 8.32
C TRP A 146 35.16 7.41 6.97
N LYS A 147 35.71 6.52 6.13
CA LYS A 147 35.09 6.14 4.85
C LYS A 147 33.68 5.59 5.05
N TRP A 148 33.44 4.84 6.12
CA TRP A 148 32.11 4.32 6.46
C TRP A 148 31.14 5.45 6.84
N HIS A 149 31.52 6.34 7.75
CA HIS A 149 30.72 7.50 8.14
C HIS A 149 30.47 8.46 6.96
N LEU A 150 31.48 8.70 6.11
CA LEU A 150 31.36 9.48 4.88
C LEU A 150 30.31 8.89 3.94
N ARG A 151 30.35 7.56 3.73
CA ARG A 151 29.37 6.86 2.88
C ARG A 151 27.98 6.93 3.49
N ALA A 152 27.85 6.77 4.81
CA ALA A 152 26.58 6.86 5.52
C ALA A 152 25.97 8.27 5.41
N ALA A 153 26.76 9.32 5.62
CA ALA A 153 26.33 10.72 5.49
C ALA A 153 25.90 11.05 4.05
N LYS A 154 26.71 10.67 3.05
CA LYS A 154 26.37 10.86 1.63
C LYS A 154 25.09 10.13 1.22
N LYS A 155 24.90 8.89 1.71
CA LYS A 155 23.68 8.12 1.49
C LYS A 155 22.48 8.84 2.08
N LYS A 156 22.56 9.25 3.35
CA LYS A 156 21.49 9.99 4.04
C LYS A 156 21.13 11.30 3.34
N ASN A 157 22.12 12.07 2.88
CA ASN A 157 21.88 13.32 2.14
C ASN A 157 21.24 13.06 0.76
N SER A 158 21.62 11.98 0.07
CA SER A 158 20.97 11.59 -1.18
C SER A 158 19.50 11.16 -0.97
N GLU A 159 19.22 10.41 0.09
CA GLU A 159 17.86 10.00 0.46
C GLU A 159 17.01 11.22 0.84
N ARG A 160 17.54 12.10 1.69
CA ARG A 160 16.88 13.37 2.05
C ARG A 160 16.59 14.23 0.83
N HIS A 161 17.56 14.38 -0.08
CA HIS A 161 17.36 15.15 -1.31
C HIS A 161 16.20 14.59 -2.16
N SER A 162 16.13 13.27 -2.33
CA SER A 162 15.01 12.62 -3.04
C SER A 162 13.67 12.92 -2.38
N GLN A 163 13.59 12.82 -1.05
CA GLN A 163 12.38 13.13 -0.29
C GLN A 163 12.01 14.62 -0.38
N ARG A 164 12.98 15.53 -0.35
CA ARG A 164 12.74 16.97 -0.51
C ARG A 164 12.15 17.29 -1.88
N CYS A 165 12.69 16.68 -2.94
CA CYS A 165 12.14 16.83 -4.29
C CYS A 165 10.69 16.32 -4.37
N ASP A 166 10.40 15.16 -3.76
CA ASP A 166 9.03 14.62 -3.69
C ASP A 166 8.04 15.57 -2.97
N VAL A 167 8.43 16.12 -1.81
CA VAL A 167 7.64 17.12 -1.08
C VAL A 167 7.41 18.38 -1.92
N GLU A 168 8.45 18.93 -2.55
CA GLU A 168 8.31 20.13 -3.39
C GLU A 168 7.37 19.91 -4.58
N LEU A 169 7.39 18.73 -5.21
CA LEU A 169 6.47 18.41 -6.30
C LEU A 169 5.02 18.33 -5.84
N LYS A 170 4.77 17.71 -4.69
CA LYS A 170 3.43 17.67 -4.07
C LYS A 170 2.93 19.07 -3.74
N LEU A 171 3.76 19.89 -3.12
CA LEU A 171 3.43 21.27 -2.76
C LEU A 171 3.26 22.16 -3.99
N ALA A 172 4.04 21.97 -5.05
CA ALA A 172 3.88 22.71 -6.29
C ALA A 172 2.48 22.46 -6.90
N VAL A 173 2.03 21.21 -6.92
CA VAL A 173 0.67 20.86 -7.37
C VAL A 173 -0.36 21.44 -6.42
N ALA A 174 -0.23 21.23 -5.11
CA ALA A 174 -1.21 21.72 -4.12
C ALA A 174 -1.38 23.25 -4.19
N ARG A 175 -0.27 24.00 -4.23
CA ARG A 175 -0.29 25.47 -4.34
C ARG A 175 -0.90 25.95 -5.65
N LYS A 176 -0.71 25.23 -6.75
CA LYS A 176 -1.29 25.56 -8.06
C LYS A 176 -2.80 25.28 -8.11
N MET A 177 -3.25 24.23 -7.44
CA MET A 177 -4.67 23.82 -7.43
C MET A 177 -5.47 24.43 -6.28
N LYS A 178 -4.84 25.17 -5.35
CA LYS A 178 -5.48 25.60 -4.10
C LYS A 178 -6.70 26.50 -4.31
N ASP A 179 -6.68 27.33 -5.35
CA ASP A 179 -7.73 28.33 -5.61
C ASP A 179 -8.82 27.81 -6.56
N GLU A 180 -8.65 26.61 -7.10
CA GLU A 180 -9.66 25.92 -7.90
C GLU A 180 -10.80 25.42 -7.01
N GLU A 181 -12.05 25.52 -7.48
CA GLU A 181 -13.22 25.03 -6.74
C GLU A 181 -13.17 23.50 -6.52
N GLY A 182 -12.55 22.79 -7.46
CA GLY A 182 -12.21 21.39 -7.32
C GLY A 182 -11.67 20.80 -8.62
N PHE A 183 -11.12 19.60 -8.52
CA PHE A 183 -10.44 18.90 -9.60
C PHE A 183 -10.63 17.40 -9.48
N TYR A 184 -10.29 16.68 -10.54
CA TYR A 184 -10.52 15.25 -10.70
C TYR A 184 -9.22 14.51 -11.00
N TYR A 185 -9.19 13.25 -10.59
CA TYR A 185 -8.10 12.34 -10.89
C TYR A 185 -8.61 11.22 -11.79
N PRO A 186 -8.31 11.19 -13.09
CA PRO A 186 -8.57 10.00 -13.88
C PRO A 186 -7.82 8.79 -13.30
N HIS A 187 -8.46 7.63 -13.33
CA HIS A 187 -7.89 6.38 -12.82
C HIS A 187 -7.55 5.41 -13.95
N ASN A 188 -6.52 4.60 -13.73
CA ASN A 188 -6.19 3.43 -14.51
C ASN A 188 -5.84 2.25 -13.61
N LEU A 189 -5.61 1.09 -14.20
CA LEU A 189 -5.33 -0.16 -13.50
C LEU A 189 -3.87 -0.56 -13.63
N ASP A 190 -3.34 -1.28 -12.64
CA ASP A 190 -2.25 -2.21 -12.92
C ASP A 190 -2.76 -3.47 -13.63
N PHE A 191 -1.84 -4.36 -14.02
CA PHE A 191 -2.22 -5.57 -14.77
C PHE A 191 -3.09 -6.55 -13.97
N ARG A 192 -3.22 -6.38 -12.65
CA ARG A 192 -3.99 -7.26 -11.76
C ARG A 192 -5.38 -6.71 -11.49
N GLY A 193 -5.65 -5.46 -11.85
CA GLY A 193 -6.95 -4.82 -11.65
C GLY A 193 -7.04 -3.89 -10.45
N ARG A 194 -5.92 -3.57 -9.78
CA ARG A 194 -5.93 -2.50 -8.77
C ARG A 194 -5.93 -1.13 -9.44
N ALA A 195 -6.79 -0.23 -8.99
CA ALA A 195 -6.91 1.11 -9.53
C ALA A 195 -5.93 2.11 -8.90
N TYR A 196 -5.52 3.10 -9.68
CA TYR A 196 -4.60 4.15 -9.29
C TYR A 196 -4.97 5.46 -10.01
N PRO A 197 -4.93 6.60 -9.31
CA PRO A 197 -4.87 7.91 -9.95
C PRO A 197 -3.73 7.98 -10.95
N MET A 198 -3.97 8.63 -12.09
CA MET A 198 -2.95 8.83 -13.12
C MET A 198 -1.98 9.97 -12.77
N HIS A 199 -2.39 10.94 -11.94
CA HIS A 199 -1.50 11.98 -11.46
C HIS A 199 -0.51 11.44 -10.40
N PRO A 200 0.81 11.55 -10.59
CA PRO A 200 1.78 10.81 -9.77
C PRO A 200 2.16 11.48 -8.44
N TYR A 201 1.96 12.79 -8.27
CA TYR A 201 2.52 13.53 -7.13
C TYR A 201 1.51 13.76 -6.01
N LEU A 202 0.52 14.64 -6.23
CA LEU A 202 -0.53 14.92 -5.26
C LEU A 202 -1.78 14.11 -5.62
N ASN A 203 -2.07 13.05 -4.87
CA ASN A 203 -3.30 12.26 -4.99
C ASN A 203 -3.56 11.52 -3.66
N HIS A 204 -4.76 10.98 -3.50
CA HIS A 204 -5.20 10.35 -2.25
C HIS A 204 -4.54 8.99 -1.93
N LEU A 205 -3.87 8.33 -2.89
CA LEU A 205 -3.01 7.16 -2.61
C LEU A 205 -1.62 7.57 -2.05
N GLY A 206 -1.37 8.87 -1.90
CA GLY A 206 -0.10 9.40 -1.42
C GLY A 206 0.14 9.25 0.09
N SER A 207 1.23 9.87 0.55
CA SER A 207 1.60 9.96 1.97
C SER A 207 0.55 10.74 2.79
N ASP A 208 0.66 10.71 4.12
CA ASP A 208 -0.17 11.51 5.04
C ASP A 208 -0.26 12.99 4.60
N LEU A 209 0.87 13.60 4.19
CA LEU A 209 0.88 14.93 3.56
C LEU A 209 -0.16 15.10 2.43
N CYS A 210 -0.24 14.14 1.50
CA CYS A 210 -1.18 14.24 0.38
C CYS A 210 -2.62 14.09 0.88
N ARG A 211 -2.85 13.14 1.80
CA ARG A 211 -4.17 12.81 2.31
C ARG A 211 -4.74 13.89 3.24
N GLY A 212 -3.91 14.51 4.08
CA GLY A 212 -4.33 15.63 4.92
C GLY A 212 -4.57 16.94 4.15
N VAL A 213 -3.90 17.13 3.00
CA VAL A 213 -4.10 18.31 2.14
C VAL A 213 -5.26 18.15 1.16
N LEU A 214 -5.77 16.94 0.95
CA LEU A 214 -6.87 16.66 0.02
C LEU A 214 -8.16 16.36 0.78
N GLU A 215 -9.26 16.94 0.34
CA GLU A 215 -10.61 16.66 0.86
C GLU A 215 -11.63 16.63 -0.27
N PHE A 216 -12.83 16.10 -0.03
CA PHE A 216 -13.88 16.11 -1.04
C PHE A 216 -14.30 17.56 -1.36
N ALA A 217 -14.43 17.89 -2.64
CA ALA A 217 -14.88 19.23 -3.04
C ALA A 217 -16.33 19.48 -2.62
N GLU A 218 -17.17 18.47 -2.78
CA GLU A 218 -18.57 18.47 -2.36
C GLU A 218 -18.65 18.06 -0.89
N GLY A 219 -19.18 18.94 -0.05
CA GLY A 219 -19.39 18.67 1.38
C GLY A 219 -20.76 18.06 1.65
N ARG A 220 -20.89 17.36 2.78
CA ARG A 220 -22.18 16.84 3.27
C ARG A 220 -22.43 17.24 4.73
N PRO A 221 -23.68 17.53 5.12
CA PRO A 221 -24.03 17.65 6.53
C PRO A 221 -23.67 16.37 7.27
N LEU A 222 -23.16 16.48 8.50
CA LEU A 222 -22.82 15.31 9.31
C LEU A 222 -24.02 14.39 9.58
N GLY A 223 -25.22 14.95 9.70
CA GLY A 223 -26.42 14.21 10.07
C GLY A 223 -26.26 13.52 11.43
N LYS A 224 -27.08 12.49 11.66
CA LYS A 224 -27.20 11.82 12.96
C LYS A 224 -25.95 11.02 13.36
N SER A 225 -25.26 10.39 12.40
CA SER A 225 -24.10 9.52 12.67
C SER A 225 -22.76 10.13 12.28
N GLY A 226 -22.72 11.23 11.51
CA GLY A 226 -21.45 11.78 11.03
C GLY A 226 -20.53 12.28 12.14
N LEU A 227 -21.07 12.91 13.20
CA LEU A 227 -20.25 13.33 14.34
C LEU A 227 -19.60 12.13 15.04
N ARG A 228 -20.36 11.03 15.18
CA ARG A 228 -19.86 9.75 15.73
C ARG A 228 -18.71 9.21 14.87
N TRP A 229 -18.89 9.17 13.55
CA TRP A 229 -17.87 8.68 12.62
C TRP A 229 -16.62 9.56 12.56
N LEU A 230 -16.74 10.89 12.70
CA LEU A 230 -15.57 11.76 12.83
C LEU A 230 -14.76 11.48 14.09
N LYS A 231 -15.42 11.25 15.24
CA LYS A 231 -14.74 10.87 16.49
C LYS A 231 -14.00 9.53 16.34
N ILE A 232 -14.65 8.54 15.73
CA ILE A 232 -14.02 7.23 15.44
C ILE A 232 -12.85 7.42 14.48
N HIS A 233 -13.00 8.22 13.43
CA HIS A 233 -11.96 8.46 12.45
C HIS A 233 -10.74 9.15 13.07
N LEU A 234 -10.95 10.13 13.96
CA LEU A 234 -9.87 10.75 14.73
C LEU A 234 -9.07 9.69 15.52
N ALA A 235 -9.78 8.81 16.23
CA ALA A 235 -9.17 7.73 17.01
C ALA A 235 -8.39 6.74 16.12
N ASN A 236 -8.92 6.41 14.94
CA ASN A 236 -8.24 5.56 13.95
C ASN A 236 -6.92 6.19 13.46
N LEU A 237 -6.95 7.49 13.12
CA LEU A 237 -5.77 8.23 12.66
C LEU A 237 -4.72 8.41 13.76
N TYR A 238 -5.17 8.55 15.01
CA TYR A 238 -4.27 8.61 16.17
C TYR A 238 -3.53 7.28 16.38
N ALA A 239 -4.23 6.17 16.11
CA ALA A 239 -3.71 4.81 16.20
C ALA A 239 -3.15 4.48 17.59
N ALA A 240 -1.93 3.94 17.68
CA ALA A 240 -1.27 3.57 18.94
C ALA A 240 -2.07 2.60 19.84
N GLY A 241 -2.89 1.73 19.23
CA GLY A 241 -3.74 0.77 19.95
C GLY A 241 -5.15 1.28 20.24
N VAL A 242 -5.41 2.57 20.04
CA VAL A 242 -6.77 3.13 20.12
C VAL A 242 -7.65 2.57 18.99
N ASP A 243 -7.05 2.32 17.81
CA ASP A 243 -7.68 1.64 16.68
C ASP A 243 -8.06 0.17 16.96
N LYS A 244 -7.69 -0.37 18.13
CA LYS A 244 -8.06 -1.72 18.58
C LYS A 244 -9.14 -1.74 19.66
N LEU A 245 -9.61 -0.57 20.08
CA LEU A 245 -10.78 -0.44 20.94
C LEU A 245 -12.06 -0.67 20.14
N SER A 246 -13.15 -0.97 20.85
CA SER A 246 -14.50 -0.91 20.28
C SER A 246 -14.83 0.50 19.78
N TYR A 247 -15.85 0.65 18.94
CA TYR A 247 -16.25 1.99 18.50
C TYR A 247 -16.59 2.92 19.67
N ASP A 248 -17.21 2.43 20.73
CA ASP A 248 -17.49 3.24 21.92
C ASP A 248 -16.21 3.65 22.65
N GLY A 249 -15.22 2.76 22.74
CA GLY A 249 -13.90 3.10 23.28
C GLY A 249 -13.17 4.15 22.44
N ARG A 250 -13.32 4.11 21.11
CA ARG A 250 -12.77 5.12 20.20
C ARG A 250 -13.47 6.48 20.34
N ILE A 251 -14.78 6.48 20.53
CA ILE A 251 -15.57 7.70 20.81
C ILE A 251 -15.13 8.31 22.14
N ALA A 252 -15.04 7.49 23.20
CA ALA A 252 -14.60 7.92 24.52
C ALA A 252 -13.18 8.50 24.48
N PHE A 253 -12.27 7.93 23.67
CA PHE A 253 -10.95 8.51 23.46
C PHE A 253 -11.02 9.94 22.90
N ALA A 254 -11.85 10.19 21.90
CA ALA A 254 -12.02 11.54 21.35
C ALA A 254 -12.66 12.50 22.36
N GLU A 255 -13.64 12.03 23.15
CA GLU A 255 -14.31 12.84 24.18
C GLU A 255 -13.40 13.22 25.35
N ASN A 256 -12.47 12.32 25.72
CA ASN A 256 -11.49 12.59 26.78
C ASN A 256 -10.36 13.54 26.36
N HIS A 257 -10.25 13.86 25.07
CA HIS A 257 -9.20 14.73 24.51
C HIS A 257 -9.77 15.98 23.80
N LEU A 258 -10.99 16.40 24.17
CA LEU A 258 -11.64 17.56 23.52
C LEU A 258 -10.82 18.84 23.62
N GLU A 259 -10.14 19.07 24.74
CA GLU A 259 -9.29 20.25 24.89
C GLU A 259 -8.10 20.23 23.94
N GLU A 260 -7.42 19.08 23.79
CA GLU A 260 -6.32 18.90 22.85
C GLU A 260 -6.77 19.00 21.39
N ILE A 261 -7.99 18.53 21.08
CA ILE A 261 -8.60 18.67 19.76
C ILE A 261 -8.82 20.15 19.45
N PHE A 262 -9.41 20.92 20.38
CA PHE A 262 -9.63 22.35 20.22
C PHE A 262 -8.32 23.13 20.12
N ASP A 263 -7.34 22.83 20.98
CA ASP A 263 -6.00 23.44 20.92
C ASP A 263 -5.29 23.15 19.59
N SER A 264 -5.37 21.90 19.12
CA SER A 264 -4.78 21.51 17.82
C SER A 264 -5.43 22.23 16.64
N ALA A 265 -6.74 22.47 16.70
CA ALA A 265 -7.48 23.17 15.65
C ALA A 265 -7.22 24.69 15.62
N ASP A 266 -7.13 25.32 16.80
CA ASP A 266 -6.98 26.77 16.94
C ASP A 266 -5.53 27.22 16.86
N ARG A 267 -4.60 26.46 17.46
CA ARG A 267 -3.17 26.78 17.57
C ARG A 267 -2.29 25.60 17.15
N PRO A 268 -2.39 25.13 15.89
CA PRO A 268 -1.74 23.91 15.43
C PRO A 268 -0.22 23.89 15.58
N LEU A 269 0.47 25.04 15.55
CA LEU A 269 1.94 25.12 15.70
C LEU A 269 2.38 25.72 17.03
N GLU A 270 1.53 26.55 17.65
CA GLU A 270 1.83 27.34 18.85
C GLU A 270 1.24 26.75 20.14
N GLY A 271 0.34 25.77 20.04
CA GLY A 271 -0.30 25.09 21.16
C GLY A 271 0.50 23.89 21.68
N ARG A 272 -0.21 22.93 22.26
CA ARG A 272 0.35 21.65 22.76
C ARG A 272 0.81 20.73 21.63
N ARG A 273 0.30 20.94 20.40
CA ARG A 273 0.62 20.14 19.20
C ARG A 273 0.34 18.65 19.38
N TRP A 274 -0.75 18.33 20.08
CA TRP A 274 -1.14 16.94 20.39
C TRP A 274 -1.32 16.08 19.13
N TRP A 275 -1.83 16.67 18.05
CA TRP A 275 -1.98 16.03 16.74
C TRP A 275 -0.68 15.43 16.16
N LEU A 276 0.51 15.88 16.59
CA LEU A 276 1.79 15.29 16.19
C LEU A 276 2.03 13.88 16.76
N GLY A 277 1.28 13.49 17.79
CA GLY A 277 1.34 12.15 18.39
C GLY A 277 0.63 11.06 17.58
N ALA A 278 -0.19 11.44 16.59
CA ALA A 278 -0.91 10.51 15.72
C ALA A 278 0.03 9.78 14.74
N GLU A 279 -0.37 8.59 14.27
CA GLU A 279 0.35 7.88 13.19
C GLU A 279 0.22 8.61 11.84
N ASP A 280 -0.90 9.29 11.61
CA ASP A 280 -1.17 10.14 10.45
C ASP A 280 -1.46 11.60 10.87
N PRO A 281 -0.43 12.41 11.18
CA PRO A 281 -0.59 13.72 11.81
C PRO A 281 -1.41 14.73 11.01
N PHE A 282 -1.18 14.90 9.70
CA PHE A 282 -1.88 15.91 8.91
C PHE A 282 -3.35 15.56 8.71
N GLN A 283 -3.68 14.28 8.53
CA GLN A 283 -5.08 13.83 8.52
C GLN A 283 -5.72 14.04 9.91
N CYS A 284 -5.03 13.71 11.00
CA CYS A 284 -5.53 13.93 12.36
C CYS A 284 -5.83 15.42 12.61
N LEU A 285 -4.94 16.31 12.16
CA LEU A 285 -5.15 17.75 12.25
C LEU A 285 -6.37 18.22 11.45
N ALA A 286 -6.57 17.70 10.24
CA ALA A 286 -7.75 17.99 9.42
C ALA A 286 -9.06 17.61 10.14
N VAL A 287 -9.08 16.44 10.79
CA VAL A 287 -10.24 15.97 11.58
C VAL A 287 -10.42 16.83 12.84
N CYS A 288 -9.35 17.19 13.55
CA CYS A 288 -9.45 18.09 14.71
C CYS A 288 -10.11 19.42 14.33
N MET A 289 -9.72 19.99 13.19
CA MET A 289 -10.30 21.23 12.67
C MET A 289 -11.79 21.12 12.37
N ASN A 290 -12.26 20.01 11.78
CA ASN A 290 -13.66 19.82 11.45
C ASN A 290 -14.52 19.41 12.67
N LEU A 291 -13.99 18.59 13.59
CA LEU A 291 -14.64 18.30 14.87
C LEU A 291 -14.83 19.55 15.71
N THR A 292 -13.82 20.43 15.75
CA THR A 292 -13.91 21.70 16.48
C THR A 292 -15.02 22.59 15.93
N GLU A 293 -15.12 22.69 14.60
CA GLU A 293 -16.20 23.42 13.93
C GLU A 293 -17.58 22.83 14.27
N ALA A 294 -17.72 21.51 14.17
CA ALA A 294 -18.98 20.83 14.46
C ALA A 294 -19.41 20.94 15.92
N LEU A 295 -18.49 20.78 16.86
CA LEU A 295 -18.77 20.82 18.30
C LEU A 295 -19.03 22.22 18.85
N ARG A 296 -18.53 23.26 18.16
CA ARG A 296 -18.83 24.67 18.48
C ARG A 296 -20.12 25.17 17.82
N SER A 297 -20.66 24.44 16.83
CA SER A 297 -21.94 24.74 16.21
C SER A 297 -23.09 24.48 17.18
N SER A 298 -24.12 25.33 17.14
CA SER A 298 -25.39 25.09 17.85
C SER A 298 -26.15 23.87 17.33
N SER A 299 -25.85 23.44 16.10
CA SER A 299 -26.35 22.20 15.50
C SER A 299 -25.20 21.45 14.82
N PRO A 300 -24.51 20.54 15.55
CA PRO A 300 -23.42 19.75 14.99
C PRO A 300 -23.84 18.94 13.75
N GLU A 301 -25.06 18.39 13.73
CA GLU A 301 -25.58 17.55 12.64
C GLU A 301 -25.68 18.30 11.31
N THR A 302 -25.89 19.62 11.31
CA THR A 302 -25.97 20.42 10.08
C THR A 302 -24.61 20.91 9.59
N THR A 303 -23.53 20.70 10.35
CA THR A 303 -22.19 21.12 9.98
C THR A 303 -21.76 20.40 8.70
N ILE A 304 -21.31 21.15 7.70
CA ILE A 304 -20.87 20.58 6.43
C ILE A 304 -19.44 20.05 6.60
N SER A 305 -19.26 18.75 6.40
CA SER A 305 -17.95 18.11 6.38
C SER A 305 -17.52 17.78 4.96
N HIS A 306 -16.23 17.94 4.71
CA HIS A 306 -15.56 17.57 3.47
C HIS A 306 -14.57 16.41 3.67
N ILE A 307 -14.42 15.95 4.91
CA ILE A 307 -13.41 14.99 5.32
C ILE A 307 -13.80 13.60 4.79
N PRO A 308 -12.94 12.94 3.99
CA PRO A 308 -13.09 11.52 3.70
C PRO A 308 -12.86 10.72 4.99
N VAL A 309 -13.86 9.96 5.43
CA VAL A 309 -13.75 9.03 6.56
C VAL A 309 -13.37 7.65 6.04
N HIS A 310 -12.31 7.08 6.59
CA HIS A 310 -11.70 5.85 6.09
C HIS A 310 -12.23 4.62 6.83
N GLN A 311 -12.47 3.55 6.10
CA GLN A 311 -12.73 2.21 6.63
C GLN A 311 -11.71 1.24 6.02
N ASP A 312 -10.86 0.64 6.85
CA ASP A 312 -9.71 -0.15 6.40
C ASP A 312 -9.94 -1.65 6.59
N GLY A 313 -9.60 -2.45 5.58
CA GLY A 313 -9.55 -3.91 5.70
C GLY A 313 -8.48 -4.33 6.73
N SER A 314 -8.84 -5.20 7.67
CA SER A 314 -7.95 -5.57 8.79
C SER A 314 -6.63 -6.24 8.32
N CYS A 315 -6.76 -7.26 7.48
CA CYS A 315 -5.65 -7.87 6.74
C CYS A 315 -6.23 -8.43 5.44
N ASN A 316 -6.43 -7.55 4.47
CA ASN A 316 -7.28 -7.81 3.32
C ASN A 316 -6.90 -9.07 2.51
N GLY A 317 -5.61 -9.32 2.31
CA GLY A 317 -5.15 -10.56 1.67
C GLY A 317 -5.60 -11.83 2.40
N LEU A 318 -5.52 -11.86 3.73
CA LEU A 318 -6.00 -12.99 4.54
C LEU A 318 -7.53 -13.06 4.58
N GLN A 319 -8.24 -11.93 4.56
CA GLN A 319 -9.71 -11.89 4.44
C GLN A 319 -10.15 -12.60 3.15
N HIS A 320 -9.53 -12.27 2.02
CA HIS A 320 -9.80 -12.92 0.74
C HIS A 320 -9.45 -14.41 0.74
N TYR A 321 -8.35 -14.83 1.38
CA TYR A 321 -8.01 -16.26 1.49
C TYR A 321 -8.95 -17.03 2.43
N ALA A 322 -9.33 -16.44 3.57
CA ALA A 322 -10.29 -17.06 4.49
C ALA A 322 -11.65 -17.25 3.81
N ALA A 323 -12.07 -16.29 3.00
CA ALA A 323 -13.28 -16.40 2.19
C ALA A 323 -13.18 -17.49 1.11
N LEU A 324 -12.09 -17.52 0.33
CA LEU A 324 -11.85 -18.58 -0.68
C LEU A 324 -11.84 -19.99 -0.06
N GLY A 325 -11.21 -20.13 1.10
CA GLY A 325 -11.06 -21.40 1.80
C GLY A 325 -12.22 -21.78 2.72
N LYS A 326 -13.20 -20.89 2.91
CA LYS A 326 -14.24 -21.00 3.94
C LYS A 326 -13.66 -21.37 5.31
N ASP A 327 -12.54 -20.74 5.67
CA ASP A 327 -11.78 -21.03 6.89
C ASP A 327 -12.37 -20.23 8.06
N LYS A 328 -13.13 -20.90 8.93
CA LYS A 328 -13.83 -20.26 10.06
C LYS A 328 -12.87 -19.63 11.06
N LEU A 329 -11.78 -20.31 11.42
CA LEU A 329 -10.80 -19.80 12.38
C LEU A 329 -10.03 -18.62 11.78
N GLY A 330 -9.62 -18.75 10.52
CA GLY A 330 -9.02 -17.67 9.75
C GLY A 330 -9.95 -16.46 9.66
N ALA A 331 -11.24 -16.68 9.38
CA ALA A 331 -12.27 -15.66 9.26
C ALA A 331 -12.46 -14.86 10.56
N ILE A 332 -12.49 -15.52 11.72
CA ILE A 332 -12.53 -14.85 13.02
C ILE A 332 -11.29 -13.99 13.23
N ALA A 333 -10.10 -14.51 12.93
CA ALA A 333 -8.84 -13.80 13.15
C ALA A 333 -8.71 -12.50 12.33
N VAL A 334 -9.44 -12.39 11.20
CA VAL A 334 -9.40 -11.25 10.28
C VAL A 334 -10.71 -10.48 10.18
N ASN A 335 -11.57 -10.59 11.21
CA ASN A 335 -12.82 -9.84 11.35
C ASN A 335 -13.86 -10.11 10.24
N LEU A 336 -13.90 -11.30 9.66
CA LEU A 336 -15.04 -11.71 8.81
C LEU A 336 -16.24 -12.18 9.64
N VAL A 337 -16.03 -12.45 10.93
CA VAL A 337 -17.09 -12.79 11.89
C VAL A 337 -17.26 -11.63 12.88
N ALA A 338 -18.50 -11.37 13.28
CA ALA A 338 -18.80 -10.35 14.27
C ALA A 338 -18.09 -10.62 15.62
N GLY A 339 -17.63 -9.55 16.26
CA GLY A 339 -17.01 -9.59 17.58
C GLY A 339 -17.24 -8.27 18.31
N GLU A 340 -17.06 -8.26 19.63
CA GLU A 340 -17.26 -7.07 20.47
C GLU A 340 -16.20 -5.99 20.22
N LYS A 341 -14.97 -6.41 19.89
CA LYS A 341 -13.84 -5.55 19.54
C LYS A 341 -13.12 -6.09 18.29
N PRO A 342 -12.35 -5.25 17.58
CA PRO A 342 -11.57 -5.71 16.44
C PRO A 342 -10.57 -6.81 16.86
N ALA A 343 -10.60 -7.94 16.16
CA ALA A 343 -9.55 -8.94 16.24
C ALA A 343 -8.24 -8.38 15.65
N ASP A 344 -7.12 -8.72 16.28
CA ASP A 344 -5.79 -8.30 15.86
C ASP A 344 -4.93 -9.51 15.50
N VAL A 345 -5.06 -9.97 14.26
CA VAL A 345 -4.31 -11.10 13.70
C VAL A 345 -2.80 -11.02 13.98
N TYR A 346 -2.24 -9.81 13.99
CA TYR A 346 -0.82 -9.59 14.22
C TYR A 346 -0.41 -9.89 15.66
N THR A 347 -1.24 -9.52 16.64
CA THR A 347 -1.02 -9.87 18.05
C THR A 347 -1.20 -11.37 18.27
N GLY A 348 -2.21 -11.98 17.64
CA GLY A 348 -2.39 -13.44 17.67
C GLY A 348 -1.15 -14.19 17.16
N ILE A 349 -0.60 -13.77 16.01
CA ILE A 349 0.63 -14.36 15.46
C ILE A 349 1.84 -14.06 16.35
N ALA A 350 1.98 -12.84 16.88
CA ALA A 350 3.07 -12.51 17.80
C ALA A 350 3.06 -13.41 19.04
N ASN A 351 1.88 -13.67 19.62
CA ASN A 351 1.71 -14.59 20.74
C ASN A 351 2.14 -16.01 20.37
N ARG A 352 1.70 -16.51 19.20
CA ARG A 352 2.11 -17.83 18.73
C ARG A 352 3.62 -17.93 18.50
N VAL A 353 4.23 -16.89 17.94
CA VAL A 353 5.69 -16.80 17.78
C VAL A 353 6.40 -16.81 19.13
N MET A 354 5.90 -16.05 20.11
CA MET A 354 6.44 -16.05 21.47
C MET A 354 6.38 -17.43 22.12
N GLU A 355 5.27 -18.16 21.98
CA GLU A 355 5.14 -19.53 22.50
C GLU A 355 6.20 -20.47 21.91
N ILE A 356 6.33 -20.49 20.58
CA ILE A 356 7.32 -21.33 19.89
C ILE A 356 8.74 -20.96 20.35
N MET A 357 9.06 -19.66 20.42
CA MET A 357 10.37 -19.19 20.87
C MET A 357 10.66 -19.51 22.34
N ARG A 358 9.66 -19.47 23.23
CA ARG A 358 9.83 -19.86 24.64
C ARG A 358 10.14 -21.35 24.77
N MET A 359 9.48 -22.20 23.99
CA MET A 359 9.78 -23.63 23.94
C MET A 359 11.19 -23.89 23.40
N ASP A 360 11.59 -23.21 22.32
CA ASP A 360 12.94 -23.35 21.76
C ASP A 360 14.03 -22.82 22.70
N ALA A 361 13.74 -21.75 23.44
CA ALA A 361 14.67 -21.15 24.41
C ALA A 361 15.03 -22.08 25.58
N GLN A 362 14.15 -23.04 25.92
CA GLN A 362 14.38 -24.05 26.96
C GLN A 362 15.27 -25.21 26.50
N LYS A 363 15.51 -25.36 25.19
CA LYS A 363 16.37 -26.41 24.65
C LYS A 363 17.85 -26.12 24.90
N ASP A 364 18.67 -27.17 24.87
CA ASP A 364 20.12 -27.05 24.99
C ASP A 364 20.73 -26.49 23.67
N PRO A 365 21.40 -25.33 23.69
CA PRO A 365 22.05 -24.76 22.51
C PRO A 365 23.16 -25.59 21.91
N SER A 366 23.77 -26.48 22.69
CA SER A 366 24.81 -27.39 22.18
C SER A 366 24.22 -28.40 21.19
N VAL A 367 22.93 -28.71 21.34
CA VAL A 367 22.17 -29.62 20.48
C VAL A 367 21.35 -28.87 19.43
N GLU A 368 20.71 -27.76 19.82
CA GLU A 368 19.85 -26.94 18.95
C GLU A 368 20.35 -25.48 18.92
N PRO A 369 21.13 -25.08 17.90
CA PRO A 369 21.69 -23.73 17.80
C PRO A 369 20.63 -22.61 17.80
N ASP A 370 19.39 -22.91 17.40
CA ASP A 370 18.28 -21.97 17.43
C ASP A 370 17.84 -21.61 18.87
N ALA A 371 18.15 -22.43 19.89
CA ALA A 371 17.83 -22.14 21.29
C ALA A 371 18.53 -20.88 21.82
N ALA A 372 19.80 -20.67 21.44
CA ALA A 372 20.53 -19.44 21.80
C ALA A 372 19.92 -18.19 21.15
N ARG A 373 19.46 -18.32 19.90
CA ARG A 373 18.79 -17.22 19.17
C ARG A 373 17.42 -16.92 19.77
N ALA A 374 16.67 -17.95 20.15
CA ALA A 374 15.39 -17.81 20.82
C ALA A 374 15.52 -17.03 22.13
N ARG A 375 16.50 -17.39 22.98
CA ARG A 375 16.79 -16.65 24.22
C ARG A 375 17.16 -15.18 23.98
N LEU A 376 17.85 -14.88 22.89
CA LEU A 376 18.26 -13.51 22.57
C LEU A 376 17.07 -12.61 22.18
N ILE A 377 16.03 -13.16 21.54
CA ILE A 377 14.99 -12.34 20.90
C ILE A 377 13.58 -12.55 21.41
N VAL A 378 13.34 -13.50 22.32
CA VAL A 378 12.00 -13.81 22.83
C VAL A 378 11.30 -12.57 23.40
N ASP A 379 12.03 -11.73 24.14
CA ASP A 379 11.51 -10.48 24.73
C ASP A 379 11.37 -9.33 23.71
N GLN A 380 11.79 -9.55 22.47
CA GLN A 380 11.66 -8.60 21.36
C GLN A 380 10.45 -8.90 20.47
N VAL A 381 9.75 -10.01 20.69
CA VAL A 381 8.59 -10.36 19.88
C VAL A 381 7.37 -9.55 20.32
N ASP A 382 6.87 -8.73 19.41
CA ASP A 382 5.62 -7.99 19.58
C ASP A 382 4.91 -7.86 18.23
N ARG A 383 3.73 -7.23 18.27
CA ARG A 383 2.95 -6.90 17.07
C ARG A 383 3.78 -6.18 16.01
N LYS A 384 4.59 -5.19 16.41
CA LYS A 384 5.35 -4.33 15.48
C LYS A 384 6.44 -5.11 14.72
N LEU A 385 7.04 -6.11 15.37
CA LEU A 385 8.05 -6.98 14.78
C LEU A 385 7.46 -7.83 13.65
N VAL A 386 6.30 -8.45 13.89
CA VAL A 386 5.70 -9.42 12.95
C VAL A 386 4.78 -8.79 11.91
N LYS A 387 4.16 -7.63 12.19
CA LYS A 387 3.12 -6.98 11.36
C LYS A 387 3.50 -6.93 9.88
N GLN A 388 4.68 -6.42 9.56
CA GLN A 388 5.09 -6.24 8.16
C GLN A 388 5.29 -7.58 7.43
N THR A 389 5.90 -8.55 8.11
CA THR A 389 6.14 -9.89 7.55
C THR A 389 4.80 -10.57 7.26
N VAL A 390 3.90 -10.62 8.25
CA VAL A 390 2.56 -11.21 8.10
C VAL A 390 1.79 -10.55 6.95
N MET A 391 1.71 -9.22 6.95
CA MET A 391 0.97 -8.45 5.94
C MET A 391 1.50 -8.67 4.52
N THR A 392 2.81 -8.88 4.35
CA THR A 392 3.40 -9.02 3.02
C THR A 392 3.59 -10.47 2.57
N SER A 393 3.56 -11.44 3.49
CA SER A 393 3.68 -12.87 3.18
C SER A 393 2.52 -13.39 2.34
N VAL A 394 1.29 -12.94 2.60
CA VAL A 394 0.12 -13.26 1.75
C VAL A 394 0.24 -12.70 0.33
N TYR A 395 1.08 -11.68 0.17
CA TYR A 395 1.39 -11.07 -1.12
C TYR A 395 2.70 -11.62 -1.74
N GLY A 396 3.13 -12.81 -1.32
CA GLY A 396 4.21 -13.56 -1.96
C GLY A 396 5.61 -13.13 -1.53
N VAL A 397 5.75 -12.47 -0.37
CA VAL A 397 7.08 -12.24 0.22
C VAL A 397 7.74 -13.57 0.57
N THR A 398 8.90 -13.80 -0.04
CA THR A 398 9.75 -14.97 0.23
C THR A 398 10.41 -14.86 1.60
N TYR A 399 10.90 -15.98 2.13
CA TYR A 399 11.72 -16.05 3.36
C TYR A 399 12.83 -14.97 3.42
N ILE A 400 13.54 -14.72 2.31
CA ILE A 400 14.61 -13.71 2.24
C ILE A 400 14.06 -12.30 2.51
N GLY A 401 12.89 -12.00 1.96
CA GLY A 401 12.21 -10.71 2.17
C GLY A 401 11.69 -10.58 3.59
N ALA A 402 11.05 -11.63 4.12
CA ALA A 402 10.56 -11.69 5.51
C ALA A 402 11.70 -11.45 6.52
N ARG A 403 12.83 -12.15 6.35
CA ARG A 403 14.05 -11.95 7.14
C ARG A 403 14.53 -10.51 7.10
N GLU A 404 14.56 -9.88 5.93
CA GLU A 404 15.04 -8.50 5.80
C GLU A 404 14.11 -7.49 6.49
N GLN A 405 12.79 -7.72 6.43
CA GLN A 405 11.81 -6.89 7.13
C GLN A 405 11.98 -6.99 8.65
N ILE A 406 12.12 -8.20 9.19
CA ILE A 406 12.39 -8.43 10.62
C ILE A 406 13.74 -7.84 11.02
N ARG A 407 14.79 -8.04 10.21
CA ARG A 407 16.13 -7.49 10.46
C ARG A 407 16.10 -5.97 10.62
N ARG A 408 15.36 -5.27 9.76
CA ARG A 408 15.19 -3.81 9.86
C ARG A 408 14.53 -3.43 11.18
N ARG A 409 13.47 -4.13 11.59
CA ARG A 409 12.77 -3.87 12.87
C ARG A 409 13.64 -4.15 14.09
N LEU A 410 14.41 -5.25 14.10
CA LEU A 410 15.36 -5.54 15.17
C LEU A 410 16.48 -4.50 15.22
N LYS A 411 16.97 -4.06 14.05
CA LYS A 411 17.99 -3.00 13.97
C LYS A 411 17.49 -1.65 14.51
N GLU A 412 16.24 -1.29 14.26
CA GLU A 412 15.59 -0.08 14.80
C GLU A 412 15.57 -0.08 16.34
N ARG A 413 15.54 -1.26 16.99
CA ARG A 413 15.53 -1.38 18.45
C ARG A 413 16.92 -1.30 19.10
N GLY A 414 17.99 -1.55 18.35
CA GLY A 414 19.37 -1.46 18.84
C GLY A 414 19.78 -2.50 19.90
N VAL A 415 18.96 -3.53 20.14
CA VAL A 415 19.20 -4.53 21.20
C VAL A 415 20.32 -5.52 20.85
N ILE A 416 20.55 -5.77 19.56
CA ILE A 416 21.58 -6.70 19.07
C ILE A 416 22.69 -5.89 18.39
N PRO A 417 23.85 -5.67 19.05
CA PRO A 417 24.90 -4.80 18.53
C PRO A 417 25.71 -5.45 17.40
N ASN A 418 25.81 -6.79 17.37
CA ASN A 418 26.58 -7.51 16.36
C ASN A 418 25.74 -7.81 15.11
N ASP A 419 26.17 -7.31 13.95
CA ASP A 419 25.47 -7.51 12.66
C ASP A 419 25.33 -8.99 12.26
N SER A 420 26.27 -9.86 12.68
CA SER A 420 26.23 -11.30 12.38
C SER A 420 25.18 -12.02 13.24
N GLU A 421 25.13 -11.71 14.53
CA GLU A 421 24.10 -12.22 15.44
C GLU A 421 22.72 -11.70 15.07
N LEU A 422 22.62 -10.41 14.71
CA LEU A 422 21.39 -9.81 14.20
C LEU A 422 20.89 -10.54 12.96
N PHE A 423 21.78 -10.92 12.05
CA PHE A 423 21.42 -11.72 10.88
C PHE A 423 20.90 -13.10 11.27
N GLY A 424 21.60 -13.82 12.15
CA GLY A 424 21.17 -15.13 12.65
C GLY A 424 19.82 -15.09 13.37
N ALA A 425 19.64 -14.13 14.27
CA ALA A 425 18.39 -13.87 14.97
C ALA A 425 17.23 -13.56 14.01
N SER A 426 17.48 -12.73 12.99
CA SER A 426 16.48 -12.40 11.96
C SER A 426 16.08 -13.62 11.13
N CYS A 427 17.03 -14.52 10.84
CA CYS A 427 16.76 -15.78 10.13
C CYS A 427 15.84 -16.70 10.92
N TYR A 428 16.13 -16.86 12.21
CA TYR A 428 15.32 -17.67 13.13
C TYR A 428 13.91 -17.05 13.30
N ALA A 429 13.83 -15.76 13.63
CA ALA A 429 12.55 -15.06 13.78
C ALA A 429 11.66 -15.14 12.54
N ALA A 430 12.23 -14.99 11.34
CA ALA A 430 11.48 -15.13 10.10
C ALA A 430 10.95 -16.55 9.89
N LYS A 431 11.75 -17.58 10.23
CA LYS A 431 11.33 -18.98 10.15
C LYS A 431 10.15 -19.24 11.07
N VAL A 432 10.27 -18.86 12.36
CA VAL A 432 9.21 -19.05 13.35
C VAL A 432 7.94 -18.27 12.99
N THR A 433 8.07 -17.02 12.53
CA THR A 433 6.92 -16.20 12.10
C THR A 433 6.17 -16.84 10.93
N LEU A 434 6.87 -17.36 9.92
CA LEU A 434 6.23 -18.04 8.79
C LEU A 434 5.61 -19.38 9.18
N THR A 435 6.21 -20.10 10.13
CA THR A 435 5.63 -21.32 10.71
C THR A 435 4.33 -21.00 11.43
N ALA A 436 4.32 -20.02 12.35
CA ALA A 436 3.13 -19.59 13.07
C ALA A 436 2.01 -19.14 12.13
N LEU A 437 2.34 -18.37 11.09
CA LEU A 437 1.38 -17.97 10.06
C LEU A 437 0.78 -19.18 9.33
N GLY A 438 1.61 -20.16 8.98
CA GLY A 438 1.19 -21.38 8.30
C GLY A 438 0.35 -22.32 9.18
N GLU A 439 0.58 -22.34 10.49
CA GLU A 439 -0.22 -23.07 11.47
C GLU A 439 -1.60 -22.46 11.65
N MET A 440 -1.68 -21.12 11.70
CA MET A 440 -2.94 -20.39 11.91
C MET A 440 -3.81 -20.30 10.66
N PHE A 441 -3.22 -20.30 9.46
CA PHE A 441 -3.94 -20.10 8.19
C PHE A 441 -3.65 -21.23 7.20
N GLN A 442 -3.98 -22.46 7.59
CA GLN A 442 -3.73 -23.66 6.79
C GLN A 442 -4.47 -23.64 5.46
N ALA A 443 -5.74 -23.24 5.44
CA ALA A 443 -6.54 -23.15 4.21
C ALA A 443 -5.93 -22.15 3.22
N ALA A 444 -5.51 -20.98 3.69
CA ALA A 444 -4.82 -19.98 2.88
C ALA A 444 -3.54 -20.56 2.26
N ARG A 445 -2.74 -21.27 3.05
CA ARG A 445 -1.51 -21.94 2.59
C ARG A 445 -1.80 -23.01 1.53
N SER A 446 -2.82 -23.83 1.74
CA SER A 446 -3.25 -24.86 0.78
C SER A 446 -3.67 -24.25 -0.55
N ILE A 447 -4.46 -23.17 -0.54
CA ILE A 447 -4.88 -22.45 -1.76
C ILE A 447 -3.67 -21.79 -2.45
N MET A 448 -2.77 -21.15 -1.69
CA MET A 448 -1.56 -20.56 -2.26
C MET A 448 -0.67 -21.60 -2.96
N ASN A 449 -0.51 -22.78 -2.36
CA ASN A 449 0.23 -23.88 -2.96
C ASN A 449 -0.46 -24.40 -4.22
N TRP A 450 -1.78 -24.63 -4.15
CA TRP A 450 -2.58 -25.07 -5.30
C TRP A 450 -2.46 -24.11 -6.49
N LEU A 451 -2.64 -22.80 -6.27
CA LEU A 451 -2.42 -21.77 -7.29
C LEU A 451 -1.00 -21.87 -7.86
N GLY A 452 0.02 -21.95 -7.00
CA GLY A 452 1.41 -22.09 -7.42
C GLY A 452 1.67 -23.34 -8.29
N ASP A 453 1.03 -24.46 -7.98
CA ASP A 453 1.19 -25.71 -8.71
C ASP A 453 0.45 -25.68 -10.05
N CYS A 454 -0.76 -25.11 -10.12
CA CYS A 454 -1.43 -24.80 -11.39
C CYS A 454 -0.57 -23.90 -12.30
N ALA A 455 0.02 -22.84 -11.73
CA ALA A 455 0.92 -21.95 -12.46
C ALA A 455 2.18 -22.66 -12.96
N LYS A 456 2.70 -23.63 -12.19
CA LYS A 456 3.86 -24.45 -12.59
C LYS A 456 3.52 -25.31 -13.81
N VAL A 457 2.35 -25.97 -13.81
CA VAL A 457 1.88 -26.81 -14.93
C VAL A 457 1.83 -26.00 -16.22
N ILE A 458 1.18 -24.82 -16.20
CA ILE A 458 1.09 -23.94 -17.37
C ILE A 458 2.47 -23.44 -17.82
N ALA A 459 3.28 -22.95 -16.88
CA ALA A 459 4.55 -22.34 -17.21
C ALA A 459 5.61 -23.34 -17.73
N CYS A 460 5.52 -24.62 -17.36
CA CYS A 460 6.37 -25.68 -17.89
C CYS A 460 6.17 -25.89 -19.40
N GLU A 461 4.97 -25.64 -19.92
CA GLU A 461 4.67 -25.61 -21.36
C GLU A 461 5.08 -24.30 -22.04
N ASN A 462 5.87 -23.46 -21.35
CA ASN A 462 6.31 -22.15 -21.82
C ASN A 462 5.15 -21.15 -22.08
N GLU A 463 4.01 -21.36 -21.44
CA GLU A 463 2.85 -20.45 -21.50
C GLU A 463 2.77 -19.58 -20.22
N PRO A 464 2.36 -18.31 -20.32
CA PRO A 464 2.16 -17.46 -19.15
C PRO A 464 0.83 -17.81 -18.47
N VAL A 465 0.77 -17.64 -17.15
CA VAL A 465 -0.51 -17.74 -16.45
C VAL A 465 -1.39 -16.54 -16.83
N ARG A 466 -2.64 -16.83 -17.20
CA ARG A 466 -3.67 -15.85 -17.57
C ARG A 466 -5.01 -16.26 -16.97
N TRP A 467 -5.80 -15.31 -16.51
CA TRP A 467 -7.15 -15.53 -16.01
C TRP A 467 -8.01 -14.31 -16.29
N THR A 468 -9.32 -14.44 -16.13
CA THR A 468 -10.24 -13.31 -16.16
C THR A 468 -10.78 -13.10 -14.75
N THR A 469 -10.76 -11.86 -14.26
CA THR A 469 -11.34 -11.53 -12.94
C THR A 469 -12.85 -11.75 -12.96
N PRO A 470 -13.52 -11.86 -11.79
CA PRO A 470 -14.98 -11.89 -11.72
C PRO A 470 -15.67 -10.72 -12.44
N LEU A 471 -15.01 -9.56 -12.55
CA LEU A 471 -15.52 -8.38 -13.27
C LEU A 471 -15.17 -8.33 -14.77
N GLY A 472 -14.62 -9.40 -15.33
CA GLY A 472 -14.31 -9.49 -16.75
C GLY A 472 -12.96 -8.90 -17.18
N LEU A 473 -12.10 -8.42 -16.29
CA LEU A 473 -10.74 -7.98 -16.65
C LEU A 473 -9.85 -9.17 -17.03
N PRO A 474 -9.28 -9.23 -18.26
CA PRO A 474 -8.26 -10.21 -18.59
C PRO A 474 -6.92 -9.84 -17.95
N VAL A 475 -6.33 -10.78 -17.23
CA VAL A 475 -5.04 -10.63 -16.55
C VAL A 475 -4.03 -11.61 -17.15
N VAL A 476 -2.82 -11.13 -17.44
CA VAL A 476 -1.71 -11.95 -17.94
C VAL A 476 -0.46 -11.63 -17.13
N GLN A 477 0.21 -12.65 -16.60
CA GLN A 477 1.47 -12.45 -15.89
C GLN A 477 2.64 -12.14 -16.84
N PRO A 478 3.41 -11.07 -16.60
CA PRO A 478 4.44 -10.60 -17.53
C PRO A 478 5.80 -11.32 -17.39
N TYR A 479 5.89 -12.39 -16.60
CA TYR A 479 7.18 -12.98 -16.20
C TYR A 479 7.81 -13.83 -17.30
N ARG A 480 8.55 -13.15 -18.18
CA ARG A 480 9.37 -13.72 -19.26
C ARG A 480 10.84 -13.35 -19.06
N LYS A 481 11.74 -14.14 -19.65
CA LYS A 481 13.17 -13.80 -19.65
C LYS A 481 13.37 -12.52 -20.46
N LEU A 482 14.17 -11.62 -19.93
CA LEU A 482 14.56 -10.41 -20.63
C LEU A 482 15.81 -10.69 -21.47
N GLY A 483 15.65 -10.54 -22.78
CA GLY A 483 16.73 -10.52 -23.75
C GLY A 483 17.38 -9.14 -23.82
N ARG A 484 18.52 -9.07 -24.49
CA ARG A 484 19.22 -7.82 -24.77
C ARG A 484 19.19 -7.55 -26.26
N HIS A 485 18.93 -6.30 -26.60
CA HIS A 485 19.06 -5.81 -27.96
C HIS A 485 20.07 -4.67 -27.95
N LEU A 486 21.17 -4.83 -28.67
CA LEU A 486 22.25 -3.84 -28.75
C LEU A 486 22.05 -2.98 -29.98
N ILE A 487 21.88 -1.67 -29.79
CA ILE A 487 21.83 -0.67 -30.85
C ILE A 487 23.18 0.05 -30.86
N LYS A 488 23.97 -0.18 -31.91
CA LYS A 488 25.20 0.57 -32.13
C LYS A 488 24.85 1.91 -32.77
N THR A 489 25.24 3.00 -32.13
CA THR A 489 25.16 4.36 -32.66
C THR A 489 26.58 4.90 -32.85
N SER A 490 26.73 6.01 -33.58
CA SER A 490 28.04 6.68 -33.73
C SER A 490 28.64 7.16 -32.40
N LEU A 491 27.80 7.41 -31.38
CA LEU A 491 28.23 7.93 -30.07
C LEU A 491 28.46 6.82 -29.02
N GLN A 492 27.66 5.75 -29.06
CA GLN A 492 27.68 4.68 -28.06
C GLN A 492 26.90 3.43 -28.50
N VAL A 493 27.04 2.35 -27.72
CA VAL A 493 26.16 1.16 -27.83
C VAL A 493 25.06 1.24 -26.77
N LEU A 494 23.82 1.37 -27.20
CA LEU A 494 22.65 1.33 -26.33
C LEU A 494 22.22 -0.12 -26.12
N THR A 495 22.08 -0.55 -24.86
CA THR A 495 21.54 -1.87 -24.53
C THR A 495 20.08 -1.72 -24.12
N LEU A 496 19.17 -2.15 -24.98
CA LEU A 496 17.74 -2.22 -24.66
C LEU A 496 17.40 -3.59 -24.08
N GLN A 497 16.49 -3.62 -23.11
CA GLN A 497 15.86 -4.85 -22.65
C GLN A 497 14.65 -5.14 -23.52
N ARG A 498 14.54 -6.37 -24.02
CA ARG A 498 13.41 -6.83 -24.82
C ARG A 498 12.90 -8.15 -24.25
N GLU A 499 11.60 -8.30 -24.07
CA GLU A 499 11.00 -9.58 -23.66
C GLU A 499 11.33 -10.67 -24.69
N THR A 500 11.72 -11.84 -24.23
CA THR A 500 11.83 -13.04 -25.08
C THR A 500 10.57 -13.90 -24.96
N ASP A 501 10.45 -14.89 -25.83
CA ASP A 501 9.35 -15.84 -25.79
C ASP A 501 9.45 -16.87 -24.66
N LYS A 502 10.54 -16.86 -23.89
CA LYS A 502 10.80 -17.83 -22.81
C LYS A 502 10.21 -17.38 -21.48
N VAL A 503 9.24 -18.13 -20.98
CA VAL A 503 8.58 -17.89 -19.70
C VAL A 503 9.51 -18.24 -18.51
N MET A 504 9.39 -17.48 -17.43
CA MET A 504 10.11 -17.72 -16.18
C MET A 504 9.26 -18.56 -15.22
N VAL A 505 9.31 -19.89 -15.35
CA VAL A 505 8.52 -20.86 -14.55
C VAL A 505 8.50 -20.53 -13.06
N LYS A 506 9.68 -20.35 -12.46
CA LYS A 506 9.80 -20.04 -11.02
C LYS A 506 9.05 -18.77 -10.64
N ARG A 507 9.12 -17.71 -11.46
CA ARG A 507 8.45 -16.43 -11.19
C ARG A 507 6.95 -16.52 -11.40
N GLN A 508 6.49 -17.16 -12.47
CA GLN A 508 5.06 -17.43 -12.71
C GLN A 508 4.43 -18.15 -11.52
N ARG A 509 5.06 -19.24 -11.05
CA ARG A 509 4.64 -20.00 -9.87
C ARG A 509 4.54 -19.14 -8.62
N THR A 510 5.63 -18.47 -8.24
CA THR A 510 5.66 -17.71 -6.96
C THR A 510 4.80 -16.46 -6.98
N ALA A 511 4.54 -15.88 -8.16
CA ALA A 511 3.80 -14.63 -8.27
C ALA A 511 2.31 -14.85 -8.54
N PHE A 512 1.87 -16.06 -8.88
CA PHE A 512 0.44 -16.28 -9.15
C PHE A 512 -0.46 -16.07 -7.94
N PRO A 513 -0.22 -16.70 -6.78
CA PRO A 513 -1.09 -16.50 -5.62
C PRO A 513 -1.31 -15.02 -5.25
N PRO A 514 -0.27 -14.18 -5.12
CA PRO A 514 -0.48 -12.79 -4.74
C PRO A 514 -1.12 -11.96 -5.86
N ASN A 515 -0.82 -12.22 -7.13
CA ASN A 515 -1.46 -11.49 -8.23
C ASN A 515 -2.94 -11.86 -8.34
N PHE A 516 -3.31 -13.11 -8.03
CA PHE A 516 -4.70 -13.56 -8.06
C PHE A 516 -5.51 -12.89 -6.95
N VAL A 517 -5.01 -12.89 -5.70
CA VAL A 517 -5.69 -12.19 -4.60
C VAL A 517 -5.75 -10.68 -4.82
N HIS A 518 -4.70 -10.06 -5.38
CA HIS A 518 -4.75 -8.67 -5.82
C HIS A 518 -5.83 -8.38 -6.88
N SER A 519 -6.23 -9.39 -7.65
CA SER A 519 -7.30 -9.22 -8.62
C SER A 519 -8.69 -9.34 -7.99
N LEU A 520 -8.81 -10.09 -6.89
CA LEU A 520 -10.05 -10.18 -6.11
C LEU A 520 -10.26 -8.93 -5.25
N ASP A 521 -9.20 -8.40 -4.63
CA ASP A 521 -9.29 -7.15 -3.87
C ASP A 521 -9.68 -5.95 -4.75
N GLY A 522 -9.06 -5.83 -5.93
CA GLY A 522 -9.43 -4.83 -6.92
C GLY A 522 -10.88 -4.98 -7.38
N SER A 523 -11.34 -6.23 -7.53
CA SER A 523 -12.72 -6.54 -7.91
C SER A 523 -13.71 -6.12 -6.81
N HIS A 524 -13.44 -6.45 -5.55
CA HIS A 524 -14.28 -6.05 -4.42
C HIS A 524 -14.38 -4.53 -4.27
N MET A 525 -13.26 -3.82 -4.38
CA MET A 525 -13.23 -2.36 -4.33
C MET A 525 -14.05 -1.75 -5.48
N MET A 526 -13.88 -2.25 -6.71
CA MET A 526 -14.65 -1.76 -7.88
C MET A 526 -16.15 -2.02 -7.73
N MET A 527 -16.55 -3.19 -7.25
CA MET A 527 -17.96 -3.52 -6.97
C MET A 527 -18.56 -2.57 -5.94
N THR A 528 -17.83 -2.32 -4.87
CA THR A 528 -18.23 -1.42 -3.78
C THR A 528 -18.36 0.02 -4.29
N ALA A 529 -17.39 0.51 -5.05
CA ALA A 529 -17.38 1.87 -5.60
C ALA A 529 -18.61 2.14 -6.48
N VAL A 530 -18.90 1.25 -7.42
CA VAL A 530 -20.06 1.36 -8.31
C VAL A 530 -21.37 1.33 -7.52
N ALA A 531 -21.50 0.42 -6.55
CA ALA A 531 -22.69 0.33 -5.71
C ALA A 531 -22.89 1.57 -4.83
N CYS A 532 -21.83 2.12 -4.25
CA CYS A 532 -21.88 3.39 -3.50
C CYS A 532 -22.35 4.54 -4.40
N LYS A 533 -21.81 4.65 -5.62
CA LYS A 533 -22.21 5.70 -6.57
C LYS A 533 -23.68 5.61 -6.95
N ARG A 534 -24.22 4.40 -7.15
CA ARG A 534 -25.64 4.17 -7.45
C ARG A 534 -26.57 4.60 -6.30
N GLN A 535 -26.09 4.51 -5.06
CA GLN A 535 -26.80 5.06 -3.89
C GLN A 535 -26.50 6.55 -3.64
N GLY A 536 -25.74 7.19 -4.53
CA GLY A 536 -25.43 8.61 -4.44
C GLY A 536 -24.35 8.94 -3.41
N LEU A 537 -23.53 7.99 -2.97
CA LEU A 537 -22.39 8.25 -2.08
C LEU A 537 -21.17 8.72 -2.89
N ASN A 538 -20.35 9.58 -2.29
CA ASN A 538 -19.00 9.82 -2.78
C ASN A 538 -18.08 8.70 -2.30
N PHE A 539 -17.26 8.17 -3.20
CA PHE A 539 -16.36 7.06 -2.91
C PHE A 539 -14.94 7.38 -3.37
N ALA A 540 -13.97 7.09 -2.53
CA ALA A 540 -12.57 7.00 -2.88
C ALA A 540 -11.98 5.72 -2.28
N GLY A 541 -10.89 5.22 -2.87
CA GLY A 541 -10.31 3.97 -2.41
C GLY A 541 -8.79 3.96 -2.55
N VAL A 542 -8.10 3.56 -1.47
CA VAL A 542 -6.67 3.23 -1.48
C VAL A 542 -6.56 1.73 -1.35
N HIS A 543 -6.79 1.02 -2.46
CA HIS A 543 -6.82 -0.44 -2.51
C HIS A 543 -7.82 -1.04 -1.53
N ASP A 544 -7.41 -1.44 -0.33
CA ASP A 544 -8.18 -2.07 0.73
C ASP A 544 -8.67 -1.09 1.81
N SER A 545 -8.65 0.21 1.50
CA SER A 545 -9.12 1.30 2.36
C SER A 545 -10.20 2.09 1.61
N TYR A 546 -11.45 2.09 2.13
CA TYR A 546 -12.63 2.63 1.45
C TYR A 546 -13.13 3.88 2.15
N TRP A 547 -13.32 4.96 1.40
CA TRP A 547 -13.58 6.28 1.96
C TRP A 547 -14.87 6.88 1.44
N THR A 548 -15.62 7.52 2.34
CA THR A 548 -16.84 8.27 2.02
C THR A 548 -17.03 9.43 3.01
N HIS A 549 -18.11 10.18 2.89
CA HIS A 549 -18.47 11.23 3.86
C HIS A 549 -18.87 10.61 5.20
N ALA A 550 -18.63 11.32 6.31
CA ALA A 550 -18.94 10.81 7.65
C ALA A 550 -20.42 10.39 7.82
N SER A 551 -21.36 11.09 7.16
CA SER A 551 -22.79 10.79 7.17
C SER A 551 -23.16 9.48 6.45
N ASP A 552 -22.27 8.99 5.58
CA ASP A 552 -22.54 7.92 4.62
C ASP A 552 -21.84 6.61 5.00
N VAL A 553 -21.00 6.62 6.04
CA VAL A 553 -20.16 5.47 6.44
C VAL A 553 -20.99 4.23 6.76
N ASP A 554 -22.12 4.39 7.47
CA ASP A 554 -22.99 3.25 7.80
C ASP A 554 -23.52 2.55 6.54
N THR A 555 -23.96 3.35 5.56
CA THR A 555 -24.45 2.86 4.26
C THR A 555 -23.33 2.20 3.47
N MET A 556 -22.15 2.83 3.40
CA MET A 556 -20.97 2.25 2.73
C MET A 556 -20.57 0.91 3.37
N ASN A 557 -20.58 0.82 4.71
CA ASN A 557 -20.24 -0.39 5.45
C ASN A 557 -21.21 -1.54 5.16
N LYS A 558 -22.51 -1.24 4.97
CA LYS A 558 -23.48 -2.24 4.51
C LYS A 558 -23.14 -2.70 3.08
N ILE A 559 -22.95 -1.77 2.16
CA ILE A 559 -22.65 -2.06 0.74
C ILE A 559 -21.38 -2.91 0.61
N LEU A 560 -20.30 -2.56 1.31
CA LEU A 560 -19.02 -3.26 1.18
C LEU A 560 -19.11 -4.71 1.68
N ARG A 561 -19.93 -4.99 2.71
CA ARG A 561 -20.18 -6.35 3.20
C ARG A 561 -21.00 -7.13 2.18
N GLU A 562 -22.10 -6.55 1.70
CA GLU A 562 -22.94 -7.17 0.66
C GLU A 562 -22.15 -7.53 -0.60
N LYS A 563 -21.30 -6.62 -1.09
CA LYS A 563 -20.47 -6.85 -2.28
C LYS A 563 -19.35 -7.85 -2.04
N PHE A 564 -18.86 -7.99 -0.81
CA PHE A 564 -17.91 -9.05 -0.47
C PHE A 564 -18.58 -10.42 -0.52
N VAL A 565 -19.76 -10.56 0.09
CA VAL A 565 -20.55 -11.80 0.05
C VAL A 565 -20.92 -12.17 -1.39
N GLU A 566 -21.43 -11.21 -2.17
CA GLU A 566 -21.78 -11.42 -3.58
C GLU A 566 -20.58 -11.91 -4.42
N LEU A 567 -19.39 -11.34 -4.20
CA LEU A 567 -18.18 -11.78 -4.87
C LEU A 567 -17.86 -13.26 -4.57
N TYR A 568 -18.01 -13.67 -3.30
CA TYR A 568 -17.62 -15.00 -2.82
C TYR A 568 -18.73 -16.07 -2.86
N ASP A 569 -19.97 -15.68 -3.14
CA ASP A 569 -21.05 -16.61 -3.52
C ASP A 569 -20.81 -17.21 -4.92
N THR A 570 -19.93 -16.58 -5.71
CA THR A 570 -19.47 -17.14 -7.00
C THR A 570 -18.40 -18.23 -6.76
N PRO A 571 -18.43 -19.36 -7.49
CA PRO A 571 -17.45 -20.44 -7.35
C PRO A 571 -16.11 -20.08 -8.02
N ILE A 572 -15.37 -19.12 -7.43
CA ILE A 572 -14.18 -18.49 -8.03
C ILE A 572 -13.07 -19.50 -8.37
N LEU A 573 -12.75 -20.43 -7.47
CA LEU A 573 -11.65 -21.38 -7.69
C LEU A 573 -12.03 -22.45 -8.72
N GLU A 574 -13.29 -22.88 -8.72
CA GLU A 574 -13.85 -23.80 -9.71
C GLU A 574 -13.83 -23.16 -11.10
N ASN A 575 -14.34 -21.93 -11.25
CA ASN A 575 -14.35 -21.19 -12.51
C ASN A 575 -12.92 -20.99 -13.04
N LEU A 576 -11.95 -20.76 -12.14
CA LEU A 576 -10.54 -20.66 -12.51
C LEU A 576 -9.99 -21.99 -13.02
N LEU A 577 -10.27 -23.09 -12.33
CA LEU A 577 -9.82 -24.42 -12.75
C LEU A 577 -10.43 -24.81 -14.09
N GLU A 578 -11.74 -24.65 -14.26
CA GLU A 578 -12.44 -24.92 -15.52
C GLU A 578 -11.85 -24.09 -16.68
N SER A 579 -11.54 -22.80 -16.42
CA SER A 579 -10.89 -21.94 -17.40
C SER A 579 -9.51 -22.45 -17.83
N PHE A 580 -8.73 -22.99 -16.89
CA PHE A 580 -7.44 -23.61 -17.19
C PHE A 580 -7.58 -24.91 -17.97
N GLU A 581 -8.50 -25.80 -17.58
CA GLU A 581 -8.76 -27.06 -18.29
C GLU A 581 -9.24 -26.81 -19.72
N LYS A 582 -10.14 -25.83 -19.91
CA LYS A 582 -10.60 -25.43 -21.24
C LYS A 582 -9.48 -24.81 -22.09
N SER A 583 -8.60 -24.02 -21.49
CA SER A 583 -7.48 -23.38 -22.19
C SER A 583 -6.35 -24.38 -22.51
N PHE A 584 -6.21 -25.43 -21.70
CA PHE A 584 -5.12 -26.40 -21.76
C PHE A 584 -5.64 -27.85 -21.60
N PRO A 585 -6.45 -28.37 -22.56
CA PRO A 585 -7.16 -29.64 -22.40
C PRO A 585 -6.25 -30.88 -22.31
N LYS A 586 -4.97 -30.74 -22.66
CA LYS A 586 -3.96 -31.80 -22.58
C LYS A 586 -3.22 -31.82 -21.23
N LEU A 587 -3.36 -30.78 -20.41
CA LEU A 587 -2.68 -30.65 -19.13
C LEU A 587 -3.56 -31.17 -18.00
N LYS A 588 -2.94 -31.80 -17.00
CA LYS A 588 -3.61 -32.26 -15.79
C LYS A 588 -3.33 -31.28 -14.66
N PHE A 589 -4.38 -30.70 -14.10
CA PHE A 589 -4.31 -29.78 -12.98
C PHE A 589 -4.54 -30.51 -11.66
N PRO A 590 -3.92 -30.06 -10.55
CA PRO A 590 -4.20 -30.62 -9.23
C PRO A 590 -5.66 -30.33 -8.84
N PRO A 591 -6.32 -31.25 -8.09
CA PRO A 591 -7.68 -31.04 -7.61
C PRO A 591 -7.73 -29.83 -6.66
N LEU A 592 -8.92 -29.25 -6.53
CA LEU A 592 -9.14 -28.14 -5.59
C LEU A 592 -8.82 -28.58 -4.16
N PRO A 593 -8.23 -27.70 -3.33
CA PRO A 593 -8.02 -27.98 -1.93
C PRO A 593 -9.37 -28.09 -1.20
N GLU A 594 -9.41 -28.88 -0.13
CA GLU A 594 -10.57 -28.94 0.77
C GLU A 594 -10.85 -27.54 1.36
N ARG A 595 -12.14 -27.24 1.47
CA ARG A 595 -12.64 -25.98 2.04
C ARG A 595 -13.32 -26.28 3.38
N GLY A 596 -13.28 -25.31 4.28
CA GLY A 596 -14.01 -25.36 5.53
C GLY A 596 -15.51 -25.08 5.37
N ASP A 597 -16.13 -24.80 6.50
CA ASP A 597 -17.57 -24.68 6.69
C ASP A 597 -18.02 -23.24 7.04
N PHE A 598 -17.14 -22.25 6.93
CA PHE A 598 -17.50 -20.85 7.18
C PHE A 598 -18.65 -20.38 6.29
N ASP A 599 -19.72 -19.87 6.91
CA ASP A 599 -20.84 -19.25 6.22
C ASP A 599 -20.50 -17.80 5.87
N MET A 600 -20.46 -17.51 4.56
CA MET A 600 -20.14 -16.18 4.04
C MET A 600 -21.13 -15.11 4.53
N LYS A 601 -22.38 -15.48 4.84
CA LYS A 601 -23.39 -14.53 5.31
C LYS A 601 -23.07 -13.91 6.66
N GLU A 602 -22.22 -14.55 7.47
CA GLU A 602 -21.77 -13.98 8.75
C GLU A 602 -21.01 -12.66 8.57
N VAL A 603 -20.42 -12.43 7.39
CA VAL A 603 -19.73 -11.18 7.06
C VAL A 603 -20.68 -9.98 7.12
N LEU A 604 -21.98 -10.17 6.83
CA LEU A 604 -22.99 -9.10 6.81
C LEU A 604 -23.17 -8.42 8.18
N GLU A 605 -22.97 -9.18 9.25
CA GLU A 605 -23.08 -8.72 10.64
C GLU A 605 -21.71 -8.30 11.22
N SER A 606 -20.62 -8.47 10.46
CA SER A 606 -19.28 -8.15 10.95
C SER A 606 -19.02 -6.64 10.98
N THR A 607 -19.11 -6.09 12.19
CA THR A 607 -18.91 -4.66 12.48
C THR A 607 -17.48 -4.19 12.18
N TYR A 608 -16.48 -5.06 12.36
CA TYR A 608 -15.06 -4.71 12.22
C TYR A 608 -14.38 -5.30 10.97
N PHE A 609 -15.16 -5.82 10.01
CA PHE A 609 -14.61 -6.31 8.74
C PHE A 609 -13.73 -5.26 8.04
N PHE A 610 -14.26 -4.04 7.92
CA PHE A 610 -13.56 -2.81 7.59
C PHE A 610 -13.83 -1.83 8.73
N ASN A 611 -12.81 -1.23 9.35
CA ASN A 611 -13.00 -0.38 10.55
C ASN A 611 -11.94 0.68 10.77
#